data_AF-X6JVL7-F1
#
_entry.id   AF-X6JVL7-F1
#
_cell.length_a   1.000
_cell.length_b   1.000
_cell.length_c   1.000
_cell.angle_alpha   90.00
_cell.angle_beta   90.00
_cell.angle_gamma   90.00
#
_symmetry.space_group_name_H-M   'P 1'
#
loop_
_entity.id
_entity.type
_entity.pdbx_description
1 polymer ?
#
loop_
_entity_poly.entity_id
_entity_poly.type
_entity_poly.pdbx_seq_one_letter_code
_entity_poly.pdbx_strand_id
1 'polypeptide(L)'
;MPIDPVSPLLRSVVGVRAMVPDDAFTANALGTRREGSGVVIRGDGLVLTIGYLITEAEEVWLTDQDGRVVPAHALAYDQETGFGLVQALAPLGLPAVALGDASKAKIGDPVVFADGTGRSVKAHIVTKQEFAGYWEYLLDEAIFIAPAHPSWGGAALIGQDGSLLGIGSLLLQMSRNGEVADINMVVPINLLTPILDDLLTRGQVAKPPRPWLGAFSAESNGAVVVMSVAEGGPAAKAGLRQGDIISDVRDGEVDGLADFYRKLWQNPAGSEIPLRVVRDGRETWLRVKSADRNSFLKKPHLQ
;
A
#
# COMPACT_ATOMS: atom_id res chain seq x y z
N MET A 1 30.12 -1.80 -25.61
CA MET A 1 29.54 -2.23 -24.33
C MET A 1 28.04 -2.21 -24.48
N PRO A 2 27.29 -3.24 -24.05
CA PRO A 2 25.84 -3.16 -24.04
C PRO A 2 25.41 -2.02 -23.11
N ILE A 3 24.49 -1.18 -23.56
CA ILE A 3 23.91 -0.08 -22.78
C ILE A 3 23.02 -0.74 -21.71
N ASP A 4 23.26 -0.43 -20.44
CA ASP A 4 22.41 -0.88 -19.34
C ASP A 4 21.02 -0.27 -19.50
N PRO A 5 19.96 -1.06 -19.75
CA PRO A 5 18.61 -0.54 -19.99
C PRO A 5 18.02 0.14 -18.74
N VAL A 6 18.53 -0.16 -17.55
CA VAL A 6 18.00 0.36 -16.28
C VAL A 6 18.50 1.76 -15.98
N SER A 7 19.78 2.05 -16.26
CA SER A 7 20.43 3.31 -15.88
C SER A 7 19.68 4.58 -16.35
N PRO A 8 19.21 4.68 -17.61
CA PRO A 8 18.44 5.83 -18.07
C PRO A 8 17.05 5.97 -17.44
N LEU A 9 16.53 4.90 -16.83
CA LEU A 9 15.19 4.87 -16.22
C LEU A 9 15.23 5.30 -14.76
N LEU A 10 16.39 5.23 -14.10
CA LEU A 10 16.54 5.65 -12.70
C LEU A 10 16.07 7.09 -12.49
N ARG A 11 16.35 8.01 -13.42
CA ARG A 11 15.88 9.41 -13.37
C ARG A 11 14.35 9.58 -13.41
N SER A 12 13.63 8.54 -13.83
CA SER A 12 12.16 8.50 -13.87
C SER A 12 11.56 8.14 -12.51
N VAL A 13 12.40 7.81 -11.53
CA VAL A 13 12.02 7.71 -10.13
C VAL A 13 12.27 9.06 -9.48
N VAL A 14 11.19 9.68 -9.00
CA VAL A 14 11.15 11.04 -8.45
C VAL A 14 10.84 10.98 -6.96
N GLY A 15 11.32 11.97 -6.21
CA GLY A 15 10.88 12.19 -4.84
C GLY A 15 9.42 12.63 -4.82
N VAL A 16 8.63 12.11 -3.88
CA VAL A 16 7.25 12.52 -3.61
C VAL A 16 7.21 13.12 -2.22
N ARG A 17 6.69 14.34 -2.10
CA ARG A 17 6.37 14.96 -0.82
C ARG A 17 4.91 15.39 -0.81
N ALA A 18 4.20 15.07 0.25
CA ALA A 18 2.81 15.47 0.45
C ALA A 18 2.61 16.19 1.79
N MET A 19 1.75 17.21 1.79
CA MET A 19 1.17 17.80 3.00
C MET A 19 -0.28 17.34 3.14
N VAL A 20 -0.60 16.88 4.34
CA VAL A 20 -1.90 16.37 4.74
C VAL A 20 -2.41 17.22 5.90
N PRO A 21 -3.67 17.67 5.90
CA PRO A 21 -4.23 18.46 7.00
C PRO A 21 -4.12 17.77 8.35
N ASP A 22 -3.90 18.54 9.41
CA ASP A 22 -3.80 18.01 10.78
C ASP A 22 -5.11 17.34 11.25
N ASP A 23 -6.25 17.72 10.68
CA ASP A 23 -7.58 17.16 10.94
C ASP A 23 -7.98 16.06 9.92
N ALA A 24 -7.07 15.61 9.06
CA ALA A 24 -7.29 14.46 8.20
C ALA A 24 -7.36 13.17 9.02
N PHE A 25 -8.17 12.21 8.57
CA PHE A 25 -8.40 10.96 9.30
C PHE A 25 -7.12 10.13 9.48
N THR A 26 -6.22 10.17 8.50
CA THR A 26 -4.95 9.44 8.51
C THR A 26 -3.80 10.21 9.15
N ALA A 27 -3.97 11.49 9.52
CA ALA A 27 -2.90 12.33 10.06
C ALA A 27 -2.29 11.76 11.35
N ASN A 28 -3.12 11.26 12.26
CA ASN A 28 -2.65 10.67 13.52
C ASN A 28 -1.78 9.42 13.32
N ALA A 29 -2.07 8.63 12.29
CA ALA A 29 -1.38 7.36 12.03
C ALA A 29 -0.15 7.51 11.12
N LEU A 30 -0.19 8.44 10.16
CA LEU A 30 0.81 8.56 9.09
C LEU A 30 1.56 9.90 9.10
N GLY A 31 1.18 10.82 9.99
CA GLY A 31 1.68 12.18 10.01
C GLY A 31 1.11 13.06 8.91
N THR A 32 1.42 14.35 9.01
CA THR A 32 0.92 15.45 8.17
C THR A 32 1.91 15.86 7.08
N ARG A 33 3.17 15.43 7.21
CA ARG A 33 4.18 15.51 6.15
C ARG A 33 4.63 14.11 5.80
N ARG A 34 4.46 13.73 4.54
CA ARG A 34 4.80 12.39 4.05
C ARG A 34 5.79 12.51 2.90
N GLU A 35 6.83 11.69 2.94
CA GLU A 35 7.90 11.71 1.96
C GLU A 35 8.24 10.29 1.51
N GLY A 36 8.54 10.15 0.22
CA GLY A 36 8.90 8.89 -0.39
C GLY A 36 9.27 9.09 -1.85
N SER A 37 8.96 8.10 -2.68
CA SER A 37 9.29 8.08 -4.10
C SER A 37 8.04 7.89 -4.96
N GLY A 38 8.19 8.08 -6.26
CA GLY A 38 7.19 7.74 -7.25
C GLY A 38 7.85 7.48 -8.59
N VAL A 39 7.17 6.77 -9.48
CA VAL A 39 7.68 6.36 -10.79
C VAL A 39 6.87 7.02 -11.88
N VAL A 40 7.51 7.74 -12.78
CA VAL A 40 6.85 8.28 -13.98
C VAL A 40 6.45 7.12 -14.89
N ILE A 41 5.15 6.92 -15.08
CA ILE A 41 4.60 5.81 -15.88
C ILE A 41 3.94 6.27 -17.19
N ARG A 42 3.78 7.59 -17.40
CA ARG A 42 3.33 8.17 -18.67
C ARG A 42 4.04 9.49 -18.97
N GLY A 43 4.22 9.79 -20.25
CA GLY A 43 4.93 10.99 -20.73
C GLY A 43 4.20 12.31 -20.48
N ASP A 44 2.92 12.26 -20.12
CA ASP A 44 2.12 13.42 -19.69
C ASP A 44 2.31 13.76 -18.19
N GLY A 45 3.21 13.08 -17.49
CA GLY A 45 3.56 13.37 -16.10
C GLY A 45 2.74 12.61 -15.07
N LEU A 46 2.08 11.51 -15.45
CA LEU A 46 1.48 10.58 -14.48
C LEU A 46 2.57 9.82 -13.73
N VAL A 47 2.52 9.90 -12.41
CA VAL A 47 3.42 9.25 -11.46
C VAL A 47 2.65 8.23 -10.63
N LEU A 48 3.15 7.01 -10.57
CA LEU A 48 2.67 5.96 -9.67
C LEU A 48 3.48 5.98 -8.38
N THR A 49 2.82 5.91 -7.23
CA THR A 49 3.45 5.84 -5.92
C THR A 49 2.71 4.85 -5.02
N ILE A 50 3.17 4.71 -3.77
CA ILE A 50 2.42 3.99 -2.75
C ILE A 50 1.42 4.94 -2.09
N GLY A 51 0.18 4.51 -2.01
CA GLY A 51 -0.99 5.35 -1.77
C GLY A 51 -0.98 6.09 -0.44
N TYR A 52 -0.46 5.46 0.62
CA TYR A 52 -0.41 6.08 1.95
C TYR A 52 0.37 7.40 1.96
N LEU A 53 1.29 7.63 1.00
CA LEU A 53 2.02 8.89 0.88
C LEU A 53 1.11 10.05 0.49
N ILE A 54 0.02 9.80 -0.26
CA ILE A 54 -0.81 10.84 -0.87
C ILE A 54 -2.28 10.80 -0.42
N THR A 55 -2.68 9.79 0.37
CA THR A 55 -4.02 9.72 0.97
C THR A 55 -4.31 10.98 1.80
N GLU A 56 -5.40 11.69 1.46
CA GLU A 56 -5.83 12.97 2.08
C GLU A 56 -4.86 14.14 1.90
N ALA A 57 -3.90 14.05 0.96
CA ALA A 57 -2.99 15.15 0.68
C ALA A 57 -3.72 16.33 0.01
N GLU A 58 -3.47 17.54 0.51
CA GLU A 58 -3.89 18.79 -0.13
C GLU A 58 -2.82 19.33 -1.08
N GLU A 59 -1.55 19.15 -0.72
CA GLU A 59 -0.41 19.58 -1.53
C GLU A 59 0.49 18.38 -1.81
N VAL A 60 0.89 18.23 -3.06
CA VAL A 60 1.89 17.23 -3.49
C VAL A 60 2.94 17.91 -4.35
N TRP A 61 4.21 17.59 -4.11
CA TRP A 61 5.30 17.97 -4.99
C TRP A 61 6.11 16.75 -5.40
N LEU A 62 6.55 16.80 -6.66
CA LEU A 62 7.47 15.86 -7.25
C LEU A 62 8.84 16.54 -7.36
N THR A 63 9.90 15.85 -6.96
CA THR A 63 11.27 16.35 -7.09
C THR A 63 12.07 15.39 -7.96
N ASP A 64 12.60 15.87 -9.09
CA ASP A 64 13.50 15.06 -9.90
C ASP A 64 14.91 14.98 -9.27
N GLN A 65 15.79 14.18 -9.89
CA GLN A 65 17.13 13.95 -9.36
C GLN A 65 18.08 15.14 -9.53
N ASP A 66 17.71 16.12 -10.36
CA ASP A 66 18.42 17.39 -10.49
C ASP A 66 17.94 18.43 -9.45
N GLY A 67 16.97 18.06 -8.61
CA GLY A 67 16.40 18.90 -7.55
C GLY A 67 15.29 19.83 -8.03
N ARG A 68 14.81 19.71 -9.27
CA ARG A 68 13.68 20.49 -9.77
C ARG A 68 12.40 20.00 -9.11
N VAL A 69 11.69 20.93 -8.49
CA VAL A 69 10.41 20.68 -7.83
C VAL A 69 9.26 21.06 -8.75
N VAL A 70 8.30 20.15 -8.91
CA VAL A 70 7.10 20.33 -9.72
C VAL A 70 5.87 20.07 -8.84
N PRO A 71 4.95 21.06 -8.70
CA PRO A 71 3.66 20.84 -8.06
C PRO A 71 2.87 19.74 -8.76
N ALA A 72 2.11 18.98 -7.99
CA ALA A 72 1.33 17.85 -8.49
C ALA A 72 0.00 17.72 -7.74
N HIS A 73 -0.93 16.98 -8.33
CA HIS A 73 -2.22 16.66 -7.73
C HIS A 73 -2.31 15.17 -7.42
N ALA A 74 -2.79 14.83 -6.21
CA ALA A 74 -3.17 13.46 -5.88
C ALA A 74 -4.42 13.07 -6.67
N LEU A 75 -4.27 12.25 -7.70
CA LEU A 75 -5.33 11.93 -8.64
C LEU A 75 -6.27 10.83 -8.12
N ALA A 76 -5.68 9.77 -7.59
CA ALA A 76 -6.44 8.60 -7.14
C ALA A 76 -5.65 7.78 -6.13
N TYR A 77 -6.39 7.07 -5.28
CA TYR A 77 -5.86 6.11 -4.33
C TYR A 77 -6.75 4.87 -4.33
N ASP A 78 -6.14 3.69 -4.42
CA ASP A 78 -6.85 2.42 -4.26
C ASP A 78 -6.35 1.68 -3.02
N GLN A 79 -7.23 1.51 -2.03
CA GLN A 79 -6.92 0.85 -0.76
C GLN A 79 -6.59 -0.64 -0.92
N GLU A 80 -7.17 -1.32 -1.91
CA GLU A 80 -7.02 -2.76 -2.07
C GLU A 80 -5.64 -3.13 -2.61
N THR A 81 -5.17 -2.41 -3.62
CA THR A 81 -3.81 -2.57 -4.15
C THR A 81 -2.78 -1.83 -3.31
N GLY A 82 -3.17 -0.71 -2.71
CA GLY A 82 -2.28 0.20 -2.00
C GLY A 82 -1.61 1.22 -2.92
N PHE A 83 -1.93 1.28 -4.22
CA PHE A 83 -1.34 2.25 -5.15
C PHE A 83 -1.95 3.65 -5.03
N GLY A 84 -1.13 4.66 -5.29
CA GLY A 84 -1.54 6.05 -5.48
C GLY A 84 -1.11 6.58 -6.85
N LEU A 85 -1.94 7.41 -7.46
CA LEU A 85 -1.62 8.14 -8.68
C LEU A 85 -1.48 9.62 -8.39
N VAL A 86 -0.42 10.21 -8.93
CA VAL A 86 -0.10 11.63 -8.81
C VAL A 86 0.07 12.19 -10.22
N GLN A 87 -0.59 13.30 -10.51
CA GLN A 87 -0.47 14.00 -11.79
C GLN A 87 0.40 15.25 -11.62
N ALA A 88 1.53 15.31 -12.31
CA ALA A 88 2.34 16.52 -12.37
C ALA A 88 1.57 17.68 -13.02
N LEU A 89 1.67 18.89 -12.48
CA LEU A 89 1.04 20.11 -13.01
C LEU A 89 1.92 20.85 -14.02
N ALA A 90 3.14 20.38 -14.25
CA ALA A 90 4.03 20.86 -15.30
C ALA A 90 4.79 19.69 -15.94
N PRO A 91 5.27 19.82 -17.19
CA PRO A 91 6.06 18.78 -17.82
C PRO A 91 7.31 18.43 -17.01
N LEU A 92 7.43 17.16 -16.63
CA LEU A 92 8.60 16.63 -15.94
C LEU A 92 9.81 16.53 -16.88
N GLY A 93 9.58 16.24 -18.17
CA GLY A 93 10.67 16.01 -19.14
C GLY A 93 11.43 14.69 -18.89
N LEU A 94 10.83 13.79 -18.11
CA LEU A 94 11.38 12.48 -17.76
C LEU A 94 10.73 11.39 -18.63
N PRO A 95 11.47 10.33 -19.00
CA PRO A 95 10.88 9.21 -19.72
C PRO A 95 9.90 8.45 -18.82
N ALA A 96 8.90 7.82 -19.43
CA ALA A 96 8.00 6.92 -18.73
C ALA A 96 8.63 5.53 -18.63
N VAL A 97 8.56 4.91 -17.45
CA VAL A 97 8.94 3.50 -17.27
C VAL A 97 7.80 2.62 -17.77
N ALA A 98 8.12 1.67 -18.64
CA ALA A 98 7.13 0.73 -19.15
C ALA A 98 6.67 -0.22 -18.04
N LEU A 99 5.36 -0.49 -17.97
CA LEU A 99 4.82 -1.48 -17.04
C LEU A 99 5.23 -2.88 -17.49
N GLY A 100 5.79 -3.66 -16.57
CA GLY A 100 6.18 -5.05 -16.79
C GLY A 100 5.09 -6.05 -16.41
N ASP A 101 5.50 -7.31 -16.26
CA ASP A 101 4.65 -8.41 -15.81
C ASP A 101 5.35 -9.18 -14.68
N ALA A 102 5.00 -8.83 -13.45
CA ALA A 102 5.58 -9.38 -12.24
C ALA A 102 5.22 -10.87 -12.00
N SER A 103 4.24 -11.41 -12.74
CA SER A 103 3.94 -12.84 -12.71
C SER A 103 5.06 -13.68 -13.36
N LYS A 104 5.82 -13.09 -14.28
CA LYS A 104 6.96 -13.74 -14.95
C LYS A 104 8.24 -13.72 -14.13
N ALA A 105 8.32 -12.81 -13.15
CA ALA A 105 9.46 -12.68 -12.26
C ALA A 105 9.52 -13.87 -11.27
N LYS A 106 10.70 -14.43 -11.10
CA LYS A 106 10.97 -15.64 -10.30
C LYS A 106 11.83 -15.31 -9.09
N ILE A 107 11.73 -16.18 -8.08
CA ILE A 107 12.65 -16.17 -6.95
C ILE A 107 14.09 -16.36 -7.47
N GLY A 108 14.99 -15.51 -7.02
CA GLY A 108 16.39 -15.43 -7.46
C GLY A 108 16.63 -14.41 -8.59
N ASP A 109 15.58 -13.95 -9.27
CA ASP A 109 15.75 -13.00 -10.37
C ASP A 109 16.42 -11.71 -9.85
N PRO A 110 17.50 -11.26 -10.50
CA PRO A 110 18.13 -9.99 -10.20
C PRO A 110 17.23 -8.83 -10.63
N VAL A 111 17.17 -7.82 -9.78
CA VAL A 111 16.32 -6.64 -9.92
C VAL A 111 17.09 -5.41 -9.46
N VAL A 112 16.66 -4.23 -9.90
CA VAL A 112 17.14 -2.96 -9.37
C VAL A 112 16.02 -2.30 -8.61
N PHE A 113 16.29 -1.93 -7.36
CA PHE A 113 15.34 -1.21 -6.53
C PHE A 113 15.84 0.23 -6.32
N ALA A 114 15.05 1.21 -6.77
CA ALA A 114 15.50 2.59 -6.91
C ALA A 114 14.54 3.58 -6.23
N ASP A 115 15.10 4.57 -5.55
CA ASP A 115 14.35 5.63 -4.88
C ASP A 115 14.35 6.96 -5.66
N GLY A 116 13.54 7.90 -5.21
CA GLY A 116 13.40 9.23 -5.80
C GLY A 116 14.58 10.18 -5.56
N THR A 117 15.58 9.78 -4.79
CA THR A 117 16.80 10.55 -4.52
C THR A 117 17.95 10.21 -5.47
N GLY A 118 17.73 9.24 -6.37
CA GLY A 118 18.74 8.71 -7.28
C GLY A 118 19.58 7.59 -6.69
N ARG A 119 19.25 7.11 -5.48
CA ARG A 119 19.90 5.92 -4.90
C ARG A 119 19.21 4.67 -5.41
N SER A 120 20.00 3.63 -5.61
CA SER A 120 19.49 2.32 -5.99
C SER A 120 20.35 1.21 -5.42
N VAL A 121 19.75 0.03 -5.31
CA VAL A 121 20.44 -1.20 -4.93
C VAL A 121 20.13 -2.29 -5.94
N LYS A 122 21.14 -3.09 -6.27
CA LYS A 122 20.96 -4.35 -6.99
C LYS A 122 20.53 -5.40 -5.98
N ALA A 123 19.37 -5.99 -6.18
CA ALA A 123 18.77 -6.95 -5.29
C ALA A 123 18.32 -8.20 -6.04
N HIS A 124 17.80 -9.17 -5.30
CA HIS A 124 17.15 -10.36 -5.84
C HIS A 124 15.78 -10.53 -5.21
N ILE A 125 14.84 -11.10 -5.97
CA ILE A 125 13.56 -11.55 -5.41
C ILE A 125 13.84 -12.75 -4.50
N VAL A 126 13.59 -12.60 -3.20
CA VAL A 126 13.86 -13.67 -2.22
C VAL A 126 12.66 -14.58 -1.99
N THR A 127 11.45 -14.03 -2.10
CA THR A 127 10.20 -14.79 -2.02
C THR A 127 9.06 -14.01 -2.64
N LYS A 128 8.00 -14.73 -2.99
CA LYS A 128 6.69 -14.20 -3.40
C LYS A 128 5.64 -14.95 -2.60
N GLN A 129 4.85 -14.24 -1.82
CA GLN A 129 3.88 -14.86 -0.91
C GLN A 129 2.77 -13.89 -0.53
N GLU A 130 1.68 -14.43 -0.02
CA GLU A 130 0.59 -13.65 0.57
C GLU A 130 1.11 -12.70 1.65
N PHE A 131 0.51 -11.51 1.72
CA PHE A 131 0.80 -10.53 2.75
C PHE A 131 -0.48 -9.97 3.35
N ALA A 132 -0.69 -10.22 4.63
CA ALA A 132 -1.75 -9.60 5.43
C ALA A 132 -1.15 -8.46 6.27
N GLY A 133 -1.51 -7.22 5.94
CA GLY A 133 -1.14 -6.02 6.69
C GLY A 133 -2.05 -5.79 7.87
N TYR A 134 -1.55 -5.12 8.91
CA TYR A 134 -2.32 -4.92 10.14
C TYR A 134 -3.49 -3.93 10.00
N TRP A 135 -3.67 -3.27 8.84
CA TRP A 135 -4.62 -2.17 8.62
C TRP A 135 -5.80 -2.54 7.71
N GLU A 136 -6.29 -3.78 7.81
CA GLU A 136 -7.30 -4.37 6.91
C GLU A 136 -6.84 -4.35 5.44
N TYR A 137 -5.68 -4.98 5.20
CA TYR A 137 -5.04 -5.04 3.89
C TYR A 137 -4.51 -6.44 3.62
N LEU A 138 -4.74 -6.93 2.41
CA LEU A 138 -4.34 -8.26 1.99
C LEU A 138 -3.92 -8.20 0.52
N LEU A 139 -2.74 -8.72 0.24
CA LEU A 139 -2.31 -9.09 -1.10
C LEU A 139 -2.23 -10.61 -1.17
N ASP A 140 -2.85 -11.22 -2.19
CA ASP A 140 -2.71 -12.65 -2.43
C ASP A 140 -1.25 -13.02 -2.76
N GLU A 141 -0.50 -12.09 -3.36
CA GLU A 141 0.93 -12.23 -3.60
C GLU A 141 1.63 -10.85 -3.52
N ALA A 142 2.59 -10.72 -2.62
CA ALA A 142 3.55 -9.62 -2.54
C ALA A 142 4.95 -10.12 -2.91
N ILE A 143 5.79 -9.23 -3.43
CA ILE A 143 7.18 -9.53 -3.79
C ILE A 143 8.09 -9.05 -2.67
N PHE A 144 9.05 -9.88 -2.28
CA PHE A 144 10.05 -9.52 -1.29
C PHE A 144 11.45 -9.59 -1.89
N ILE A 145 12.27 -8.58 -1.61
CA ILE A 145 13.63 -8.46 -2.16
C ILE A 145 14.68 -8.30 -1.07
N ALA A 146 15.90 -8.74 -1.37
CA ALA A 146 17.10 -8.50 -0.57
C ALA A 146 18.35 -8.25 -1.45
N PRO A 147 19.34 -7.46 -0.99
CA PRO A 147 19.34 -6.70 0.25
C PRO A 147 18.31 -5.57 0.24
N ALA A 148 17.85 -5.15 1.43
CA ALA A 148 16.91 -4.06 1.54
C ALA A 148 17.54 -2.69 1.26
N HIS A 149 16.73 -1.80 0.70
CA HIS A 149 16.97 -0.38 0.57
C HIS A 149 16.28 0.39 1.70
N PRO A 150 16.95 1.38 2.32
CA PRO A 150 16.40 2.12 3.47
C PRO A 150 15.32 3.14 3.09
N SER A 151 15.15 3.43 1.79
CA SER A 151 14.08 4.29 1.28
C SER A 151 13.22 3.48 0.33
N TRP A 152 12.07 3.02 0.80
CA TRP A 152 11.24 2.03 0.12
C TRP A 152 9.88 2.57 -0.34
N GLY A 153 9.30 3.53 0.39
CA GLY A 153 7.95 4.00 0.13
C GLY A 153 7.85 4.60 -1.26
N GLY A 154 7.10 3.95 -2.16
CA GLY A 154 6.92 4.39 -3.53
C GLY A 154 8.11 4.12 -4.46
N ALA A 155 9.16 3.43 -4.00
CA ALA A 155 10.36 3.13 -4.78
C ALA A 155 10.05 2.16 -5.94
N ALA A 156 10.83 2.23 -7.02
CA ALA A 156 10.64 1.38 -8.19
C ALA A 156 11.34 0.03 -8.03
N LEU A 157 10.63 -1.08 -8.26
CA LEU A 157 11.26 -2.36 -8.53
C LEU A 157 11.35 -2.57 -10.04
N ILE A 158 12.56 -2.53 -10.59
CA ILE A 158 12.82 -2.59 -12.04
C ILE A 158 13.45 -3.94 -12.39
N GLY A 159 12.88 -4.61 -13.39
CA GLY A 159 13.41 -5.85 -13.96
C GLY A 159 14.66 -5.63 -14.81
N GLN A 160 15.35 -6.71 -15.18
CA GLN A 160 16.53 -6.63 -16.04
C GLN A 160 16.25 -6.04 -17.44
N ASP A 161 15.01 -6.15 -17.90
CA ASP A 161 14.55 -5.59 -19.18
C ASP A 161 14.20 -4.09 -19.09
N GLY A 162 14.33 -3.48 -17.90
CA GLY A 162 13.96 -2.09 -17.65
C GLY A 162 12.47 -1.89 -17.39
N SER A 163 11.64 -2.94 -17.36
CA SER A 163 10.22 -2.81 -17.04
C SER A 163 9.99 -2.68 -15.53
N LEU A 164 8.95 -1.94 -15.16
CA LEU A 164 8.52 -1.79 -13.77
C LEU A 164 7.80 -3.07 -13.33
N LEU A 165 8.30 -3.75 -12.30
CA LEU A 165 7.71 -4.95 -11.72
C LEU A 165 6.84 -4.66 -10.49
N GLY A 166 7.01 -3.51 -9.84
CA GLY A 166 6.19 -3.12 -8.70
C GLY A 166 6.67 -1.87 -7.99
N ILE A 167 5.93 -1.50 -6.93
CA ILE A 167 6.21 -0.33 -6.10
C ILE A 167 6.52 -0.74 -4.67
N GLY A 168 7.62 -0.24 -4.13
CA GLY A 168 8.02 -0.46 -2.76
C GLY A 168 7.00 0.08 -1.76
N SER A 169 6.75 -0.70 -0.70
CA SER A 169 5.74 -0.37 0.30
C SER A 169 6.24 -0.46 1.73
N LEU A 170 7.02 -1.48 2.09
CA LEU A 170 7.48 -1.68 3.47
C LEU A 170 8.94 -2.10 3.53
N LEU A 171 9.55 -1.82 4.67
CA LEU A 171 10.76 -2.48 5.16
C LEU A 171 10.34 -3.42 6.28
N LEU A 172 10.70 -4.69 6.18
CA LEU A 172 10.34 -5.75 7.14
C LEU A 172 11.59 -6.54 7.52
N GLN A 173 11.48 -7.27 8.62
CA GLN A 173 12.50 -8.23 9.03
C GLN A 173 12.01 -9.65 8.75
N MET A 174 12.84 -10.44 8.08
CA MET A 174 12.57 -11.85 7.83
C MET A 174 13.61 -12.69 8.55
N SER A 175 13.15 -13.64 9.35
CA SER A 175 14.01 -14.65 9.97
C SER A 175 14.06 -15.88 9.07
N ARG A 176 15.27 -16.27 8.64
CA ARG A 176 15.50 -17.49 7.87
C ARG A 176 16.75 -18.19 8.40
N ASN A 177 16.62 -19.46 8.77
CA ASN A 177 17.72 -20.27 9.33
C ASN A 177 18.41 -19.66 10.55
N GLY A 178 17.69 -18.86 11.37
CA GLY A 178 18.24 -18.19 12.54
C GLY A 178 18.94 -16.86 12.25
N GLU A 179 19.06 -16.46 10.98
CA GLU A 179 19.52 -15.13 10.59
C GLU A 179 18.31 -14.22 10.33
N VAL A 180 18.35 -13.02 10.90
CA VAL A 180 17.36 -11.97 10.65
C VAL A 180 17.95 -11.03 9.61
N ALA A 181 17.26 -10.87 8.49
CA ALA A 181 17.65 -9.95 7.42
C ALA A 181 16.53 -8.96 7.15
N ASP A 182 16.92 -7.72 6.90
CA ASP A 182 16.01 -6.69 6.40
C ASP A 182 15.67 -6.98 4.93
N ILE A 183 14.37 -6.91 4.62
CA ILE A 183 13.81 -7.11 3.29
C ILE A 183 12.83 -5.98 2.96
N ASN A 184 12.72 -5.62 1.68
CA ASN A 184 11.62 -4.76 1.26
C ASN A 184 10.45 -5.58 0.74
N MET A 185 9.23 -5.15 1.06
CA MET A 185 8.00 -5.61 0.42
C MET A 185 7.63 -4.67 -0.72
N VAL A 186 7.28 -5.26 -1.86
CA VAL A 186 6.91 -4.59 -3.10
C VAL A 186 5.52 -5.06 -3.52
N VAL A 187 4.64 -4.11 -3.82
CA VAL A 187 3.32 -4.35 -4.40
C VAL A 187 3.48 -4.63 -5.90
N PRO A 188 3.05 -5.80 -6.42
CA PRO A 188 3.25 -6.16 -7.82
C PRO A 188 2.50 -5.24 -8.79
N ILE A 189 3.16 -4.88 -9.90
CA ILE A 189 2.59 -3.94 -10.88
C ILE A 189 1.32 -4.45 -11.55
N ASN A 190 1.15 -5.78 -11.62
CA ASN A 190 0.01 -6.43 -12.27
C ASN A 190 -1.33 -6.04 -11.64
N LEU A 191 -1.32 -5.57 -10.39
CA LEU A 191 -2.50 -5.09 -9.70
C LEU A 191 -3.00 -3.74 -10.23
N LEU A 192 -2.15 -2.96 -10.92
CA LEU A 192 -2.51 -1.64 -11.46
C LEU A 192 -3.30 -1.74 -12.77
N THR A 193 -2.85 -2.60 -13.70
CA THR A 193 -3.39 -2.64 -15.07
C THR A 193 -4.92 -2.78 -15.12
N PRO A 194 -5.57 -3.66 -14.32
CA PRO A 194 -7.02 -3.82 -14.35
C PRO A 194 -7.80 -2.62 -13.82
N ILE A 195 -7.17 -1.73 -13.03
CA ILE A 195 -7.83 -0.63 -12.34
C ILE A 195 -7.40 0.76 -12.86
N LEU A 196 -6.35 0.84 -13.66
CA LEU A 196 -5.74 2.10 -14.08
C LEU A 196 -6.75 3.02 -14.77
N ASP A 197 -7.52 2.52 -15.72
CA ASP A 197 -8.49 3.34 -16.46
C ASP A 197 -9.60 3.89 -15.55
N ASP A 198 -10.07 3.10 -14.59
CA ASP A 198 -11.05 3.55 -13.59
C ASP A 198 -10.45 4.64 -12.69
N LEU A 199 -9.22 4.46 -12.22
CA LEU A 199 -8.52 5.46 -11.41
C LEU A 199 -8.32 6.78 -12.17
N LEU A 200 -7.99 6.71 -13.47
CA LEU A 200 -7.76 7.90 -14.29
C LEU A 200 -9.06 8.64 -14.63
N THR A 201 -10.15 7.91 -14.86
CA THR A 201 -11.40 8.51 -15.36
C THR A 201 -12.40 8.83 -14.25
N ARG A 202 -12.35 8.12 -13.12
CA ARG A 202 -13.30 8.23 -12.01
C ARG A 202 -12.66 8.58 -10.67
N GLY A 203 -11.33 8.52 -10.57
CA GLY A 203 -10.59 8.69 -9.31
C GLY A 203 -10.71 7.48 -8.36
N GLN A 204 -11.47 6.44 -8.74
CA GLN A 204 -11.73 5.25 -7.94
C GLN A 204 -12.11 4.06 -8.82
N VAL A 205 -11.83 2.84 -8.34
CA VAL A 205 -12.20 1.60 -9.02
C VAL A 205 -13.72 1.44 -9.08
N ALA A 206 -14.25 0.97 -10.22
CA ALA A 206 -15.67 0.77 -10.45
C ALA A 206 -16.22 -0.51 -9.79
N LYS A 207 -16.01 -0.67 -8.48
CA LYS A 207 -16.52 -1.81 -7.70
C LYS A 207 -17.12 -1.35 -6.36
N PRO A 208 -18.02 -2.14 -5.77
CA PRO A 208 -18.53 -1.86 -4.43
C PRO A 208 -17.38 -1.82 -3.40
N PRO A 209 -17.41 -0.88 -2.43
CA PRO A 209 -16.38 -0.82 -1.41
C PRO A 209 -16.43 -2.05 -0.50
N ARG A 210 -15.24 -2.50 -0.07
CA ARG A 210 -15.09 -3.54 0.96
C ARG A 210 -15.59 -3.02 2.32
N PRO A 211 -16.16 -3.89 3.16
CA PRO A 211 -16.53 -3.53 4.52
C PRO A 211 -15.26 -3.26 5.30
N TRP A 212 -15.20 -2.08 5.90
CA TRP A 212 -14.12 -1.66 6.77
C TRP A 212 -14.61 -1.62 8.21
N LEU A 213 -13.84 -2.22 9.13
CA LEU A 213 -14.14 -2.18 10.57
C LEU A 213 -13.35 -1.07 11.26
N GLY A 214 -12.18 -0.70 10.74
CA GLY A 214 -11.23 0.14 11.45
C GLY A 214 -10.58 -0.60 12.62
N ALA A 215 -10.37 -1.90 12.49
CA ALA A 215 -9.57 -2.69 13.43
C ALA A 215 -8.14 -2.80 12.88
N PHE A 216 -7.17 -2.45 13.71
CA PHE A 216 -5.77 -2.76 13.42
C PHE A 216 -5.43 -4.07 14.10
N SER A 217 -5.16 -5.12 13.33
CA SER A 217 -5.03 -6.49 13.86
C SER A 217 -3.73 -7.16 13.41
N ALA A 218 -3.15 -7.96 14.29
CA ALA A 218 -1.96 -8.75 14.00
C ALA A 218 -2.22 -10.22 14.29
N GLU A 219 -1.49 -11.11 13.61
CA GLU A 219 -1.50 -12.51 13.93
C GLU A 219 -0.46 -12.82 15.01
N SER A 220 -0.85 -13.58 16.02
CA SER A 220 0.05 -14.09 17.05
C SER A 220 -0.37 -15.50 17.46
N ASN A 221 0.51 -16.49 17.27
CA ASN A 221 0.24 -17.91 17.57
C ASN A 221 -1.06 -18.44 16.92
N GLY A 222 -1.33 -18.04 15.67
CA GLY A 222 -2.55 -18.42 14.92
C GLY A 222 -3.82 -17.64 15.30
N ALA A 223 -3.75 -16.79 16.32
CA ALA A 223 -4.87 -15.96 16.75
C ALA A 223 -4.79 -14.54 16.16
N VAL A 224 -5.95 -13.97 15.81
CA VAL A 224 -6.06 -12.58 15.33
C VAL A 224 -6.28 -11.65 16.51
N VAL A 225 -5.26 -10.88 16.86
CA VAL A 225 -5.27 -9.97 18.02
C VAL A 225 -5.48 -8.53 17.56
N VAL A 226 -6.43 -7.84 18.16
CA VAL A 226 -6.67 -6.42 17.94
C VAL A 226 -5.58 -5.60 18.64
N MET A 227 -4.77 -4.90 17.85
CA MET A 227 -3.70 -4.03 18.32
C MET A 227 -4.21 -2.64 18.68
N SER A 228 -5.14 -2.11 17.88
CA SER A 228 -5.84 -0.86 18.15
C SER A 228 -7.10 -0.77 17.28
N VAL A 229 -7.90 0.27 17.51
CA VAL A 229 -9.06 0.58 16.67
C VAL A 229 -8.97 2.02 16.21
N ALA A 230 -9.43 2.28 15.00
CA ALA A 230 -9.53 3.63 14.47
C ALA A 230 -10.52 4.46 15.30
N GLU A 231 -10.08 5.63 15.75
CA GLU A 231 -10.91 6.55 16.51
C GLU A 231 -12.14 6.96 15.69
N GLY A 232 -13.34 6.90 16.30
CA GLY A 232 -14.60 7.16 15.62
C GLY A 232 -15.00 6.12 14.56
N GLY A 233 -14.17 5.09 14.33
CA GLY A 233 -14.42 4.00 13.38
C GLY A 233 -15.47 2.99 13.85
N PRO A 234 -15.93 2.09 12.95
CA PRO A 234 -16.94 1.08 13.25
C PRO A 234 -16.62 0.18 14.46
N ALA A 235 -15.39 -0.34 14.52
CA ALA A 235 -14.93 -1.23 15.57
C ALA A 235 -14.95 -0.55 16.96
N ALA A 236 -14.46 0.68 17.02
CA ALA A 236 -14.49 1.48 18.25
C ALA A 236 -15.94 1.73 18.72
N LYS A 237 -16.85 2.11 17.80
CA LYS A 237 -18.28 2.33 18.10
C LYS A 237 -18.99 1.07 18.59
N ALA A 238 -18.59 -0.10 18.09
CA ALA A 238 -19.12 -1.38 18.50
C ALA A 238 -18.49 -1.93 19.80
N GLY A 239 -17.50 -1.23 20.37
CA GLY A 239 -16.86 -1.62 21.62
C GLY A 239 -15.78 -2.69 21.49
N LEU A 240 -15.23 -2.90 20.29
CA LEU A 240 -14.00 -3.67 20.09
C LEU A 240 -12.82 -2.91 20.72
N ARG A 241 -11.88 -3.63 21.34
CA ARG A 241 -10.79 -3.06 22.13
C ARG A 241 -9.46 -3.70 21.79
N GLN A 242 -8.38 -2.96 22.04
CA GLN A 242 -7.04 -3.53 22.04
C GLN A 242 -6.97 -4.73 22.99
N GLY A 243 -6.32 -5.80 22.55
CA GLY A 243 -6.19 -7.06 23.27
C GLY A 243 -7.32 -8.06 23.03
N ASP A 244 -8.41 -7.66 22.36
CA ASP A 244 -9.44 -8.61 21.93
C ASP A 244 -8.84 -9.59 20.92
N ILE A 245 -9.16 -10.87 21.08
CA ILE A 245 -8.83 -11.90 20.09
C ILE A 245 -10.08 -12.17 19.26
N ILE A 246 -10.02 -11.95 17.95
CA ILE A 246 -11.11 -12.27 17.03
C ILE A 246 -11.03 -13.76 16.71
N SER A 247 -12.05 -14.52 17.10
CA SER A 247 -12.11 -15.97 16.89
C SER A 247 -13.15 -16.39 15.85
N ASP A 248 -14.08 -15.52 15.47
CA ASP A 248 -15.15 -15.85 14.52
C ASP A 248 -15.68 -14.61 13.77
N VAL A 249 -16.04 -14.80 12.51
CA VAL A 249 -16.83 -13.86 11.70
C VAL A 249 -18.06 -14.57 11.14
N ARG A 250 -19.27 -14.13 11.53
CA ARG A 250 -20.55 -14.68 11.03
C ARG A 250 -20.66 -16.22 11.11
N ASP A 251 -20.35 -16.79 12.26
CA ASP A 251 -20.42 -18.23 12.53
C ASP A 251 -19.36 -19.05 11.75
N GLY A 252 -18.24 -18.41 11.41
CA GLY A 252 -17.08 -19.02 10.79
C GLY A 252 -15.82 -18.74 11.61
N GLU A 253 -15.23 -19.80 12.20
CA GLU A 253 -13.99 -19.70 12.98
C GLU A 253 -12.86 -19.13 12.16
N VAL A 254 -12.12 -18.17 12.71
CA VAL A 254 -11.02 -17.50 12.01
C VAL A 254 -9.72 -18.28 12.19
N ASP A 255 -9.04 -18.58 11.08
CA ASP A 255 -7.71 -19.22 11.04
C ASP A 255 -6.66 -18.24 10.51
N GLY A 256 -6.21 -17.34 11.39
CA GLY A 256 -5.22 -16.32 11.06
C GLY A 256 -5.77 -15.06 10.36
N LEU A 257 -4.86 -14.11 10.12
CA LEU A 257 -5.24 -12.74 9.74
C LEU A 257 -5.79 -12.65 8.31
N ALA A 258 -5.25 -13.43 7.38
CA ALA A 258 -5.71 -13.43 6.01
C ALA A 258 -7.11 -14.03 5.86
N ASP A 259 -7.40 -15.12 6.57
CA ASP A 259 -8.73 -15.74 6.60
C ASP A 259 -9.78 -14.81 7.23
N PHE A 260 -9.42 -14.11 8.32
CA PHE A 260 -10.26 -13.06 8.90
C PHE A 260 -10.68 -12.03 7.85
N TYR A 261 -9.73 -11.47 7.10
CA TYR A 261 -10.03 -10.48 6.07
C TYR A 261 -10.88 -11.03 4.93
N ARG A 262 -10.61 -12.27 4.47
CA ARG A 262 -11.44 -12.92 3.44
C ARG A 262 -12.88 -13.11 3.90
N LYS A 263 -13.10 -13.55 5.13
CA LYS A 263 -14.45 -13.71 5.71
C LYS A 263 -15.15 -12.37 5.89
N LEU A 264 -14.42 -11.36 6.36
CA LEU A 264 -14.93 -9.99 6.47
C LEU A 264 -15.43 -9.48 5.11
N TRP A 265 -14.62 -9.58 4.06
CA TRP A 265 -14.90 -8.99 2.74
C TRP A 265 -15.87 -9.79 1.86
N GLN A 266 -16.41 -10.92 2.33
CA GLN A 266 -17.58 -11.57 1.72
C GLN A 266 -18.88 -10.77 1.91
N ASN A 267 -18.82 -9.66 2.65
CA ASN A 267 -19.95 -8.81 2.97
C ASN A 267 -19.87 -7.47 2.24
N PRO A 268 -20.99 -6.79 1.99
CA PRO A 268 -20.95 -5.41 1.51
C PRO A 268 -20.56 -4.45 2.64
N ALA A 269 -19.91 -3.34 2.29
CA ALA A 269 -19.76 -2.20 3.19
C ALA A 269 -21.13 -1.73 3.70
N GLY A 270 -21.19 -1.30 4.95
CA GLY A 270 -22.47 -0.94 5.60
C GLY A 270 -23.21 -2.13 6.18
N SER A 271 -22.71 -3.37 6.08
CA SER A 271 -23.34 -4.53 6.73
C SER A 271 -23.00 -4.61 8.21
N GLU A 272 -23.91 -5.17 9.01
CA GLU A 272 -23.66 -5.52 10.41
C GLU A 272 -22.96 -6.88 10.48
N ILE A 273 -21.72 -6.90 10.97
CA ILE A 273 -20.84 -8.07 11.07
C ILE A 273 -20.81 -8.56 12.52
N PRO A 274 -21.43 -9.71 12.83
CA PRO A 274 -21.20 -10.45 14.06
C PRO A 274 -19.75 -10.93 14.14
N LEU A 275 -19.06 -10.57 15.24
CA LEU A 275 -17.73 -11.03 15.58
C LEU A 275 -17.79 -11.73 16.94
N ARG A 276 -17.22 -12.93 17.05
CA ARG A 276 -16.91 -13.51 18.35
C ARG A 276 -15.51 -13.07 18.74
N VAL A 277 -15.41 -12.50 19.94
CA VAL A 277 -14.14 -12.05 20.50
C VAL A 277 -13.88 -12.72 21.84
N VAL A 278 -12.62 -13.03 22.12
CA VAL A 278 -12.17 -13.44 23.45
C VAL A 278 -11.52 -12.26 24.13
N ARG A 279 -12.08 -11.84 25.27
CA ARG A 279 -11.58 -10.76 26.12
C ARG A 279 -11.44 -11.26 27.54
N ASP A 280 -10.25 -11.14 28.13
CA ASP A 280 -9.97 -11.61 29.49
C ASP A 280 -10.37 -13.09 29.71
N GLY A 281 -10.17 -13.93 28.69
CA GLY A 281 -10.52 -15.35 28.69
C GLY A 281 -12.02 -15.66 28.56
N ARG A 282 -12.87 -14.65 28.28
CA ARG A 282 -14.31 -14.82 28.08
C ARG A 282 -14.71 -14.51 26.65
N GLU A 283 -15.56 -15.35 26.08
CA GLU A 283 -16.16 -15.09 24.77
C GLU A 283 -17.26 -14.03 24.87
N THR A 284 -17.29 -13.11 23.89
CA THR A 284 -18.32 -12.09 23.75
C THR A 284 -18.64 -11.91 22.27
N TRP A 285 -19.93 -11.75 21.95
CA TRP A 285 -20.36 -11.38 20.61
C TRP A 285 -20.48 -9.86 20.49
N LEU A 286 -19.81 -9.31 19.49
CA LEU A 286 -19.94 -7.92 19.09
C LEU A 286 -20.61 -7.86 17.72
N ARG A 287 -21.41 -6.82 17.49
CA ARG A 287 -22.01 -6.56 16.18
C ARG A 287 -21.45 -5.26 15.64
N VAL A 288 -20.58 -5.35 14.64
CA VAL A 288 -19.89 -4.19 14.08
C VAL A 288 -20.59 -3.77 12.79
N LYS A 289 -21.20 -2.57 12.79
CA LYS A 289 -21.74 -1.98 11.56
C LYS A 289 -20.59 -1.45 10.70
N SER A 290 -20.09 -2.28 9.79
CA SER A 290 -19.00 -1.92 8.87
C SER A 290 -19.37 -0.69 8.02
N ALA A 291 -18.37 -0.06 7.41
CA ALA A 291 -18.57 1.11 6.58
C ALA A 291 -17.68 1.07 5.33
N ASP A 292 -17.90 2.02 4.41
CA ASP A 292 -16.92 2.32 3.36
C ASP A 292 -15.80 3.17 3.98
N ARG A 293 -14.56 2.68 3.94
CA ARG A 293 -13.39 3.41 4.46
C ARG A 293 -13.24 4.80 3.86
N ASN A 294 -13.55 4.96 2.57
CA ASN A 294 -13.42 6.24 1.87
C ASN A 294 -14.40 7.30 2.38
N SER A 295 -15.47 6.91 3.09
CA SER A 295 -16.40 7.86 3.72
C SER A 295 -15.80 8.60 4.92
N PHE A 296 -14.67 8.13 5.46
CA PHE A 296 -13.94 8.77 6.56
C PHE A 296 -12.82 9.68 6.09
N LEU A 297 -12.38 9.53 4.84
CA LEU A 297 -11.25 10.28 4.29
C LEU A 297 -11.71 11.65 3.79
N LYS A 298 -10.86 12.66 3.98
CA LYS A 298 -10.98 13.92 3.27
C LYS A 298 -10.87 13.68 1.77
N LYS A 299 -11.81 14.23 1.02
CA LYS A 299 -11.78 14.19 -0.45
C LYS A 299 -10.95 15.35 -0.96
N PRO A 300 -10.21 15.18 -2.08
CA PRO A 300 -9.57 16.29 -2.75
C PRO A 300 -10.62 17.35 -3.10
N HIS A 301 -10.39 18.59 -2.68
CA HIS A 301 -11.15 19.73 -3.17
C HIS A 301 -10.53 20.18 -4.49
N LEU A 302 -11.32 20.21 -5.56
CA LEU A 302 -10.93 20.96 -6.76
C LEU A 302 -10.93 22.45 -6.37
N GLN A 303 -9.74 23.05 -6.31
CA GLN A 303 -9.57 24.51 -6.23
C GLN A 303 -9.81 25.13 -7.60
#